data_AF-A0A3M8SI10-F1
#
_entry.id   AF-A0A3M8SI10-F1
#
_cell.length_a   1.000
_cell.length_b   1.000
_cell.length_c   1.000
_cell.angle_alpha   90.00
_cell.angle_beta   90.00
_cell.angle_gamma   90.00
#
_symmetry.space_group_name_H-M   'P 1'
#
loop_
_entity.id
_entity.type
_entity.pdbx_description
1 polymer ?
#
loop_
_entity_poly.entity_id
_entity_poly.type
_entity_poly.pdbx_seq_one_letter_code
_entity_poly.pdbx_strand_id
1 'polypeptide(L)'
;MRAWTLPVLLVLCGSAIAIGLISRGSPGAAAAILLVFVLLAGVNSALVFPRSIGALEAQRRSAADGRPVVYWRPGCKYCLRLRTRLGRSARRAHWVDIWRDPAGAAVVRAANDGNETVPTVVVAGRPHTNPDPEWVREQLPGAV
;
A
#
# COMPACT_ATOMS: atom_id res chain seq x y z
N MET A 1 -2.03 7.05 -13.37
CA MET A 1 -2.46 5.90 -14.22
C MET A 1 -1.83 4.55 -13.83
N ARG A 2 -0.55 4.48 -13.40
CA ARG A 2 0.14 3.21 -13.05
C ARG A 2 -0.45 2.38 -11.91
N ALA A 3 -1.13 3.02 -10.94
CA ALA A 3 -1.68 2.34 -9.75
C ALA A 3 -2.79 1.30 -10.04
N TRP A 4 -3.40 1.33 -11.24
CA TRP A 4 -4.54 0.48 -11.60
C TRP A 4 -4.25 -0.49 -12.74
N THR A 5 -3.12 -0.35 -13.45
CA THR A 5 -2.83 -1.16 -14.63
C THR A 5 -2.69 -2.65 -14.30
N LEU A 6 -1.94 -2.98 -13.24
CA LEU A 6 -1.72 -4.37 -12.84
C LEU A 6 -3.01 -5.05 -12.31
N PRO A 7 -3.80 -4.45 -11.39
CA PRO A 7 -5.09 -5.03 -10.98
C PRO A 7 -6.07 -5.19 -12.15
N VAL A 8 -6.16 -4.22 -13.06
CA VAL A 8 -7.04 -4.30 -14.24
C VAL A 8 -6.61 -5.43 -15.17
N LEU A 9 -5.31 -5.56 -15.46
CA LEU A 9 -4.78 -6.66 -16.28
C LEU A 9 -5.07 -8.03 -15.66
N LEU A 10 -4.88 -8.18 -14.33
CA LEU A 10 -5.19 -9.43 -13.63
C LEU A 10 -6.68 -9.79 -13.74
N VAL A 11 -7.58 -8.83 -13.57
CA VAL A 11 -9.04 -9.06 -13.73
C VAL A 11 -9.39 -9.42 -15.16
N LEU A 12 -8.80 -8.75 -16.15
CA LEU A 12 -9.04 -9.04 -17.58
C LEU A 12 -8.55 -10.45 -17.96
N CYS A 13 -7.33 -10.82 -17.56
CA CYS A 13 -6.79 -12.16 -17.81
C CYS A 13 -7.61 -13.24 -17.10
N GLY A 14 -7.96 -13.03 -15.83
CA GLY A 14 -8.78 -13.97 -15.07
C GLY A 14 -10.16 -14.18 -15.68
N SER A 15 -10.80 -13.09 -16.14
CA SER A 15 -12.10 -13.14 -16.82
C SER A 15 -12.01 -13.91 -18.15
N ALA A 16 -10.98 -13.67 -18.96
CA ALA A 16 -10.79 -14.36 -20.23
C ALA A 16 -10.60 -15.87 -20.06
N ILE A 17 -9.80 -16.29 -19.07
CA ILE A 17 -9.57 -17.71 -18.77
C ILE A 17 -10.85 -18.37 -18.23
N ALA A 18 -11.58 -17.69 -17.34
CA ALA A 18 -12.85 -18.19 -16.81
C ALA A 18 -13.89 -18.42 -17.91
N ILE A 19 -14.02 -17.48 -18.86
CA ILE A 19 -14.91 -17.63 -20.03
C ILE A 19 -14.54 -18.88 -20.84
N GLY A 20 -13.24 -19.11 -21.07
CA GLY A 20 -12.75 -20.30 -21.77
C GLY A 20 -12.96 -21.63 -21.04
N LEU A 21 -13.06 -21.62 -19.71
CA LEU A 21 -13.34 -22.82 -18.91
C LEU A 21 -14.83 -23.12 -18.77
N ILE A 22 -15.67 -22.09 -18.73
CA ILE A 22 -17.13 -22.20 -18.77
C ILE A 22 -17.57 -22.82 -20.09
N SER A 23 -17.02 -22.37 -21.22
CA SER A 23 -17.32 -22.94 -22.53
C SER A 23 -16.87 -24.40 -22.70
N ARG A 24 -15.95 -24.87 -21.84
CA ARG A 24 -15.48 -26.26 -21.76
C ARG A 24 -16.24 -27.12 -20.72
N GLY A 25 -17.30 -26.58 -20.10
CA GLY A 25 -18.14 -27.32 -19.16
C GLY A 25 -17.55 -27.48 -17.74
N SER A 26 -16.56 -26.66 -17.37
CA SER A 26 -15.87 -26.74 -16.07
C SER A 26 -16.11 -25.51 -15.16
N PRO A 27 -17.36 -25.26 -14.73
CA PRO A 27 -17.71 -24.04 -14.00
C PRO A 27 -17.00 -23.92 -12.64
N GLY A 28 -16.71 -25.04 -11.96
CA GLY A 28 -15.97 -25.04 -10.70
C GLY A 28 -14.52 -24.55 -10.85
N ALA A 29 -13.83 -25.00 -11.91
CA ALA A 29 -12.47 -24.55 -12.21
C ALA A 29 -12.44 -23.06 -12.60
N ALA A 30 -13.43 -22.62 -13.38
CA ALA A 30 -13.59 -21.20 -13.73
C ALA A 30 -13.78 -20.31 -12.49
N ALA A 31 -14.63 -20.73 -11.55
CA ALA A 31 -14.86 -20.01 -10.30
C ALA A 31 -13.60 -19.92 -9.43
N ALA A 32 -12.87 -21.04 -9.29
CA ALA A 32 -11.62 -21.08 -8.53
C ALA A 32 -10.55 -20.15 -9.12
N ILE A 33 -10.36 -20.17 -10.45
CA ILE A 33 -9.40 -19.29 -11.13
C ILE A 33 -9.79 -17.83 -11.00
N LEU A 34 -11.06 -17.50 -11.25
CA LEU A 34 -11.55 -16.13 -11.11
C LEU A 34 -11.31 -15.61 -9.68
N LEU A 35 -11.59 -16.43 -8.67
CA LEU A 35 -11.33 -16.09 -7.26
C LEU A 35 -9.84 -15.79 -7.03
N VAL A 36 -8.93 -16.62 -7.55
CA VAL A 36 -7.48 -16.39 -7.43
C VAL A 36 -7.06 -15.06 -8.08
N PHE A 37 -7.52 -14.77 -9.29
CA PHE A 37 -7.18 -13.51 -9.98
C PHE A 37 -7.78 -12.29 -9.29
N VAL A 38 -9.00 -12.38 -8.77
CA VAL A 38 -9.63 -11.31 -7.97
C VAL A 38 -8.86 -11.07 -6.68
N LEU A 39 -8.44 -12.13 -5.97
CA LEU A 39 -7.63 -12.00 -4.76
C LEU A 39 -6.28 -11.35 -5.06
N LEU A 40 -5.60 -11.77 -6.14
CA LEU A 40 -4.34 -11.17 -6.58
C LEU A 40 -4.51 -9.70 -6.98
N ALA A 41 -5.58 -9.37 -7.70
CA ALA A 41 -5.90 -7.99 -8.06
C ALA A 41 -6.16 -7.14 -6.82
N GLY A 42 -6.90 -7.69 -5.85
CA GLY A 42 -7.14 -7.07 -4.54
C GLY A 42 -5.85 -6.77 -3.81
N VAL A 43 -4.98 -7.77 -3.59
CA VAL A 43 -3.72 -7.62 -2.85
C VAL A 43 -2.75 -6.62 -3.49
N ASN A 44 -2.77 -6.49 -4.82
CA ASN A 44 -1.95 -5.52 -5.54
C ASN A 44 -2.61 -4.15 -5.71
N SER A 45 -3.86 -3.99 -5.25
CA SER A 45 -4.60 -2.74 -5.39
C SER A 45 -4.25 -1.73 -4.30
N ALA A 46 -4.32 -0.45 -4.67
CA ALA A 46 -4.24 0.67 -3.75
C ALA A 46 -5.34 0.63 -2.66
N LEU A 47 -6.41 -0.14 -2.86
CA LEU A 47 -7.55 -0.24 -1.95
C LEU A 47 -7.24 -0.98 -0.63
N VAL A 48 -6.16 -1.75 -0.56
CA VAL A 48 -5.76 -2.48 0.66
C VAL A 48 -5.17 -1.54 1.72
N PHE A 49 -4.65 -0.39 1.28
CA PHE A 49 -4.04 0.59 2.15
C PHE A 49 -5.09 1.57 2.68
N PRO A 50 -4.86 2.15 3.88
CA PRO A 50 -5.69 3.22 4.39
C PRO A 50 -5.72 4.40 3.42
N ARG A 51 -6.77 5.22 3.53
CA ARG A 51 -6.99 6.35 2.62
C ARG A 51 -5.75 7.24 2.58
N SER A 52 -5.17 7.41 1.39
CA SER A 52 -4.03 8.30 1.19
C SER A 52 -4.47 9.75 1.36
N ILE A 53 -3.66 10.53 2.07
CA ILE A 53 -3.74 12.00 2.11
C ILE A 53 -2.49 12.59 1.46
N GLY A 54 -2.49 13.90 1.21
CA GLY A 54 -1.31 14.58 0.66
C GLY A 54 -0.17 14.68 1.68
N ALA A 55 1.07 14.75 1.22
CA ALA A 55 2.29 14.75 2.00
C ALA A 55 2.38 15.97 2.93
N LEU A 56 2.10 17.17 2.40
CA LEU A 56 2.08 18.40 3.20
C LEU A 56 1.03 18.32 4.31
N GLU A 57 -0.14 17.76 4.01
CA GLU A 57 -1.21 17.59 4.99
C GLU A 57 -0.86 16.53 6.03
N ALA A 58 -0.26 15.41 5.60
CA ALA A 58 0.21 14.36 6.49
C ALA A 58 1.27 14.88 7.46
N GLN A 59 2.23 15.67 6.97
CA GLN A 59 3.27 16.29 7.80
C GLN A 59 2.69 17.30 8.79
N ARG A 60 1.77 18.16 8.35
CA ARG A 60 1.09 19.10 9.27
C ARG A 60 0.33 18.38 10.37
N ARG A 61 -0.43 17.33 10.02
CA ARG A 61 -1.17 16.54 11.01
C ARG A 61 -0.22 15.78 11.95
N SER A 62 0.81 15.15 11.40
CA SER A 62 1.86 14.46 12.18
C SER A 62 2.53 15.39 13.19
N ALA A 63 2.82 16.64 12.80
CA ALA A 63 3.37 17.64 13.71
C ALA A 63 2.37 18.04 14.83
N ALA A 64 1.07 17.99 14.55
CA ALA A 64 0.03 18.34 15.52
C ALA A 64 -0.36 17.18 16.46
N ASP A 65 -0.38 15.94 15.97
CA ASP A 65 -0.89 14.77 16.69
C ASP A 65 0.17 13.71 17.02
N GLY A 66 1.42 13.92 16.60
CA GLY A 66 2.55 13.04 16.84
C GLY A 66 2.52 11.72 16.07
N ARG A 67 1.53 11.49 15.19
CA ARG A 67 1.39 10.21 14.46
C ARG A 67 2.42 10.11 13.35
N PRO A 68 2.98 8.91 13.10
CA PRO A 68 3.95 8.72 12.03
C PRO A 68 3.30 8.84 10.65
N VAL A 69 4.07 9.33 9.68
CA VAL A 69 3.68 9.37 8.26
C VAL A 69 4.35 8.20 7.52
N VAL A 70 3.56 7.36 6.88
CA VAL A 70 4.03 6.21 6.10
C VAL A 70 3.86 6.52 4.61
N TYR A 71 4.98 6.65 3.92
CA TYR A 71 5.04 6.78 2.47
C TYR A 71 5.09 5.38 1.83
N TRP A 72 4.21 5.13 0.87
CA TRP A 72 4.01 3.83 0.25
C TRP A 72 3.65 3.96 -1.23
N ARG A 73 3.64 2.83 -1.95
CA ARG A 73 3.12 2.74 -3.33
C ARG A 73 2.40 1.40 -3.56
N PRO A 74 1.43 1.34 -4.49
CA PRO A 74 0.78 0.10 -4.88
C PRO A 74 1.78 -0.97 -5.36
N GLY A 75 1.52 -2.24 -5.04
CA GLY A 75 2.40 -3.37 -5.40
C GLY A 75 3.69 -3.51 -4.56
N CYS A 76 3.92 -2.65 -3.57
CA CYS A 76 5.06 -2.74 -2.66
C CYS A 76 4.88 -3.88 -1.64
N LYS A 77 5.63 -4.97 -1.80
CA LYS A 77 5.60 -6.13 -0.88
C LYS A 77 5.94 -5.75 0.58
N TYR A 78 6.92 -4.88 0.79
CA TYR A 78 7.32 -4.42 2.13
C TYR A 78 6.26 -3.52 2.78
N CYS A 79 5.61 -2.67 2.00
CA CYS A 79 4.52 -1.81 2.46
C CYS A 79 3.31 -2.67 2.87
N LEU A 80 3.00 -3.72 2.09
CA LEU A 80 1.96 -4.68 2.43
C LEU A 80 2.31 -5.43 3.72
N ARG A 81 3.57 -5.91 3.85
CA ARG A 81 4.06 -6.55 5.08
C ARG A 81 3.87 -5.64 6.29
N LEU A 82 4.31 -4.38 6.20
CA LEU A 82 4.16 -3.38 7.25
C LEU A 82 2.68 -3.18 7.61
N ARG A 83 1.82 -2.97 6.60
CA ARG A 83 0.37 -2.80 6.77
C ARG A 83 -0.29 -3.99 7.48
N THR A 84 0.09 -5.21 7.11
CA THR A 84 -0.44 -6.45 7.69
C THR A 84 0.01 -6.62 9.13
N ARG A 85 1.31 -6.40 9.41
CA ARG A 85 1.87 -6.50 10.77
C ARG A 85 1.34 -5.43 11.72
N LEU A 86 1.00 -4.24 11.21
CA LEU A 86 0.35 -3.19 12.00
C LEU A 86 -1.16 -3.45 12.22
N GLY A 87 -1.79 -4.35 11.44
CA GLY A 87 -3.18 -4.77 11.65
C GLY A 87 -4.16 -3.60 11.76
N ARG A 88 -4.98 -3.55 12.82
CA ARG A 88 -5.93 -2.46 13.04
C ARG A 88 -5.24 -1.12 13.34
N SER A 89 -4.06 -1.17 13.95
CA SER A 89 -3.27 0.00 14.34
C SER A 89 -2.71 0.77 13.14
N ALA A 90 -2.64 0.17 11.95
CA ALA A 90 -2.26 0.87 10.72
C ALA A 90 -3.09 2.14 10.47
N ARG A 91 -4.36 2.19 10.89
CA ARG A 91 -5.22 3.38 10.78
C ARG A 91 -4.79 4.55 11.68
N ARG A 92 -3.86 4.31 12.61
CA ARG A 92 -3.26 5.28 13.53
C ARG A 92 -1.98 5.92 12.96
N ALA A 93 -1.56 5.55 11.75
CA ALA A 93 -0.56 6.31 10.98
C ALA A 93 -1.25 7.15 9.90
N HIS A 94 -0.55 8.16 9.39
CA HIS A 94 -0.93 8.90 8.18
C HIS A 94 -0.31 8.19 6.97
N TRP A 95 -1.07 7.99 5.89
CA TRP A 95 -0.59 7.25 4.72
C TRP A 95 -0.53 8.15 3.49
N VAL A 96 0.59 8.09 2.76
CA VAL A 96 0.83 8.90 1.56
C VAL A 96 1.29 8.01 0.41
N ASP A 97 0.49 7.93 -0.65
CA ASP A 97 0.82 7.25 -1.90
C ASP A 97 1.70 8.14 -2.78
N ILE A 98 2.98 7.78 -2.89
CA ILE A 98 3.98 8.58 -3.61
C ILE A 98 3.75 8.61 -5.13
N TRP A 99 2.95 7.69 -5.68
CA TRP A 99 2.60 7.72 -7.11
C TRP A 99 1.50 8.73 -7.43
N ARG A 100 0.72 9.14 -6.42
CA ARG A 100 -0.34 10.14 -6.56
C ARG A 100 0.09 11.51 -6.07
N ASP A 101 1.09 11.56 -5.21
CA ASP A 101 1.59 12.79 -4.63
C ASP A 101 3.07 13.02 -4.98
N PRO A 102 3.38 13.95 -5.91
CA PRO A 102 4.76 14.27 -6.26
C PRO A 102 5.55 14.92 -5.10
N ALA A 103 4.89 15.61 -4.17
CA ALA A 103 5.54 16.11 -2.97
C ALA A 103 5.91 14.95 -2.03
N GLY A 104 5.05 13.94 -1.93
CA GLY A 104 5.37 12.70 -1.21
C GLY A 104 6.57 11.96 -1.81
N ALA A 105 6.63 11.86 -3.14
CA ALA A 105 7.78 11.29 -3.83
C ALA A 105 9.07 12.09 -3.56
N ALA A 106 9.00 13.43 -3.53
CA ALA A 106 10.14 14.27 -3.21
C ALA A 106 10.68 14.04 -1.79
N VAL A 107 9.80 13.87 -0.80
CA VAL A 107 10.20 13.54 0.59
C VAL A 107 10.93 12.21 0.64
N VAL A 108 10.40 11.18 -0.05
CA VAL A 108 11.06 9.86 -0.10
C VAL A 108 12.41 9.95 -0.81
N ARG A 109 12.53 10.67 -1.92
CA ARG A 109 13.81 10.86 -2.62
C ARG A 109 14.83 11.58 -1.75
N ALA A 110 14.43 12.62 -1.03
CA ALA A 110 15.30 13.34 -0.10
C ALA A 110 15.80 12.44 1.05
N ALA A 111 14.98 11.48 1.48
CA ALA A 111 15.34 10.54 2.54
C ALA A 111 16.20 9.34 2.07
N ASN A 112 16.35 9.11 0.75
CA ASN A 112 16.90 7.88 0.19
C ASN A 112 17.89 8.12 -0.96
N ASP A 113 18.71 9.16 -0.87
CA ASP A 113 19.74 9.48 -1.87
C ASP A 113 19.18 9.59 -3.30
N GLY A 114 18.00 10.19 -3.44
CA GLY A 114 17.32 10.38 -4.72
C GLY A 114 16.43 9.20 -5.15
N ASN A 115 16.40 8.10 -4.38
CA ASN A 115 15.59 6.92 -4.70
C ASN A 115 14.16 7.00 -4.15
N GLU A 116 13.20 6.44 -4.86
CA GLU A 116 11.82 6.29 -4.38
C GLU A 116 11.62 4.98 -3.60
N THR A 117 12.50 4.74 -2.62
CA THR A 117 12.51 3.53 -1.79
C THR A 117 11.40 3.59 -0.76
N VAL A 118 10.54 2.56 -0.72
CA VAL A 118 9.38 2.47 0.18
C VAL A 118 9.31 1.07 0.83
N PRO A 119 8.75 0.94 2.05
CA PRO A 119 8.13 1.99 2.85
C PRO A 119 9.16 2.93 3.48
N THR A 120 8.89 4.23 3.46
CA THR A 120 9.62 5.21 4.26
C THR A 120 8.66 5.76 5.31
N VAL A 121 9.06 5.71 6.58
CA VAL A 121 8.27 6.18 7.70
C VAL A 121 8.93 7.41 8.28
N VAL A 122 8.18 8.50 8.42
CA VAL A 122 8.66 9.73 9.05
C VAL A 122 8.03 9.86 10.43
N VAL A 123 8.88 9.96 11.45
CA VAL A 123 8.50 10.12 12.86
C VAL A 123 9.18 11.38 13.38
N ALA A 124 8.41 12.34 13.90
CA ALA A 124 8.96 13.60 14.41
C ALA A 124 9.95 14.28 13.44
N GLY A 125 9.63 14.26 12.14
CA GLY A 125 10.48 14.83 11.08
C GLY A 125 11.69 13.98 10.66
N ARG A 126 11.97 12.85 11.32
CA ARG A 126 13.07 11.95 10.97
C ARG A 126 12.58 10.82 10.06
N PRO A 127 13.19 10.64 8.87
CA PRO A 127 12.85 9.54 7.98
C PRO A 127 13.56 8.24 8.38
N HIS A 128 12.83 7.13 8.28
CA HIS A 128 13.32 5.77 8.46
C HIS A 128 12.91 4.94 7.24
N THR A 129 13.89 4.36 6.56
CA THR A 129 13.65 3.57 5.35
C THR A 129 13.54 2.10 5.69
N ASN A 130 12.43 1.50 5.26
CA ASN A 130 12.06 0.12 5.51
C ASN A 130 12.26 -0.33 6.98
N PRO A 131 11.71 0.41 7.96
CA PRO A 131 11.87 0.07 9.37
C PRO A 131 11.13 -1.22 9.74
N ASP A 132 11.52 -1.80 10.88
CA ASP A 132 10.83 -2.96 11.43
C ASP A 132 9.37 -2.62 11.78
N PRO A 133 8.37 -3.45 11.38
CA PRO A 133 6.97 -3.21 11.72
C PRO A 133 6.67 -3.12 13.21
N GLU A 134 7.45 -3.78 14.07
CA GLU A 134 7.31 -3.71 15.52
C GLU A 134 7.76 -2.35 16.04
N TRP A 135 8.91 -1.86 15.58
CA TRP A 135 9.36 -0.51 15.88
C TRP A 135 8.33 0.53 15.43
N VAL A 136 7.74 0.40 14.22
CA VAL A 136 6.69 1.33 13.76
C VAL A 136 5.46 1.28 14.67
N ARG A 137 5.13 0.12 15.23
CA ARG A 137 3.99 -0.04 16.15
C ARG A 137 4.20 0.76 17.43
N GLU A 138 5.41 0.77 17.97
CA GLU A 138 5.78 1.55 19.16
C GLU A 138 5.64 3.06 18.92
N GLN A 139 5.82 3.52 17.68
CA GLN A 139 5.65 4.93 17.30
C GLN A 139 4.18 5.33 17.11
N LEU A 140 3.23 4.39 17.12
CA LEU A 140 1.82 4.72 17.02
C LEU A 140 1.31 5.22 18.38
N PRO A 141 0.55 6.33 18.43
CA PRO A 141 0.00 6.79 19.69
C PRO A 141 -0.85 5.69 20.32
N GLY A 142 -0.80 5.51 21.64
CA GLY A 142 -1.56 4.52 22.40
C GLY A 142 -1.27 3.05 22.02
N ALA A 143 -0.06 2.76 21.56
CA ALA A 143 0.52 1.42 21.71
C ALA A 143 0.86 1.24 23.20
N VAL A 144 0.02 0.48 23.89
CA VAL A 144 0.21 0.01 25.28
C VAL A 144 0.05 -1.50 25.25
#